data_AF-A0A0T6BBR1-F1
#
_entry.id   AF-A0A0T6BBR1-F1
#
_cell.length_a   1.000
_cell.length_b   1.000
_cell.length_c   1.000
_cell.angle_alpha   90.00
_cell.angle_beta   90.00
_cell.angle_gamma   90.00
#
_symmetry.space_group_name_H-M   'P 1'
#
loop_
_entity.id
_entity.type
_entity.pdbx_description
1 polymer ?
#
loop_
_entity_poly.entity_id
_entity_poly.type
_entity_poly.pdbx_seq_one_letter_code
_entity_poly.pdbx_strand_id
1 'polypeptide(L)'
;MEHVFLLNGLKNSMKIGKDFKIEADVDKLYQAILLAEDIMNKAKLFSTQGYIIQKKEERPNSENIEVKEYFYSNQEFHPLLYEQHQNMPYQQFESFNQAADEFYSAFEGQKIEMRALQREREAMKKLENVKKDHTKRIEDLEKTQLEDRQKAELITRNQELVEKAIFAVQAALANQVYNMFSHEVSKPYLLKRNENKKKRKYFTLMKKNCLRWNKQIRKRDEIRFLFRQHNRQTPKNEDFEY
;
A
#
# COMPACT_ATOMS: atom_id res chain seq x y z
N MET A 1 40.36 -34.65 -6.03
CA MET A 1 41.08 -33.63 -6.83
C MET A 1 41.43 -32.41 -6.00
N GLU A 2 40.49 -31.78 -5.31
CA GLU A 2 40.79 -30.59 -4.49
C GLU A 2 41.87 -30.85 -3.41
N HIS A 3 41.80 -31.98 -2.70
CA HIS A 3 42.83 -32.41 -1.75
C HIS A 3 44.27 -32.30 -2.29
N VAL A 4 44.54 -32.89 -3.47
CA VAL A 4 45.89 -32.93 -4.04
C VAL A 4 46.32 -31.57 -4.59
N PHE A 5 45.37 -30.75 -5.04
CA PHE A 5 45.67 -29.38 -5.46
C PHE A 5 46.11 -28.54 -4.28
N LEU A 6 45.39 -28.59 -3.16
CA LEU A 6 45.76 -27.87 -1.95
C LEU A 6 47.12 -28.31 -1.39
N LEU A 7 47.41 -29.61 -1.39
CA LEU A 7 48.73 -30.13 -1.00
C LEU A 7 49.88 -29.59 -1.85
N ASN A 8 49.63 -29.31 -3.13
CA ASN A 8 50.61 -28.73 -4.04
C ASN A 8 50.55 -27.19 -4.11
N GLY A 9 49.85 -26.56 -3.16
CA GLY A 9 49.75 -25.11 -3.04
C GLY A 9 48.85 -24.45 -4.08
N LEU A 10 48.02 -25.22 -4.80
CA LEU A 10 47.03 -24.73 -5.75
C LEU A 10 45.71 -24.49 -5.03
N LYS A 11 45.18 -23.26 -5.12
CA LYS A 11 43.91 -22.88 -4.49
C LYS A 11 42.72 -23.41 -5.29
N ASN A 12 41.62 -23.69 -4.59
CA ASN A 12 40.36 -24.00 -5.24
C ASN A 12 39.87 -22.76 -6.03
N SER A 13 39.39 -22.94 -7.26
CA SER A 13 38.89 -21.90 -8.18
C SER A 13 39.91 -20.96 -8.87
N MET A 14 41.18 -21.36 -9.04
CA MET A 14 42.15 -20.59 -9.84
C MET A 14 41.73 -20.46 -11.31
N LYS A 15 41.82 -19.25 -11.88
CA LYS A 15 41.54 -19.00 -13.30
C LYS A 15 42.84 -18.92 -14.12
N ILE A 16 42.85 -19.60 -15.26
CA ILE A 16 43.96 -19.57 -16.23
C ILE A 16 44.19 -18.12 -16.69
N GLY A 17 45.44 -17.65 -16.61
CA GLY A 17 45.86 -16.33 -17.07
C GLY A 17 45.70 -15.20 -16.05
N LYS A 18 44.96 -15.39 -14.95
CA LYS A 18 44.94 -14.44 -13.81
C LYS A 18 45.75 -14.98 -12.64
N ASP A 19 45.27 -16.09 -12.09
CA ASP A 19 45.82 -16.67 -10.85
C ASP A 19 46.76 -17.83 -11.16
N PHE A 20 46.50 -18.56 -12.26
CA PHE A 20 47.29 -19.70 -12.70
C PHE A 20 48.18 -19.31 -13.88
N LYS A 21 49.51 -19.42 -13.69
CA LYS A 21 50.51 -19.15 -14.73
C LYS A 21 51.03 -20.48 -15.26
N ILE A 22 50.82 -20.72 -16.56
CA ILE A 22 51.15 -22.00 -17.21
C ILE A 22 52.64 -22.34 -17.02
N GLU A 23 53.54 -21.37 -17.20
CA GLU A 23 54.99 -21.60 -17.10
C GLU A 23 55.48 -21.98 -15.70
N ALA A 24 54.79 -21.54 -14.64
CA ALA A 24 55.24 -21.70 -13.26
C ALA A 24 54.46 -22.76 -12.48
N ASP A 25 53.20 -23.02 -12.84
CA ASP A 25 52.28 -23.84 -12.05
C ASP A 25 51.91 -25.17 -12.73
N VAL A 26 52.26 -25.38 -14.00
CA VAL A 26 52.00 -26.66 -14.70
C VAL A 26 52.73 -27.84 -14.05
N ASP A 27 53.96 -27.64 -13.58
CA ASP A 27 54.70 -28.69 -12.88
C ASP A 27 53.99 -29.10 -11.59
N LYS A 28 53.51 -28.13 -10.80
CA LYS A 28 52.72 -28.40 -9.58
C LYS A 28 51.42 -29.13 -9.89
N LEU A 29 50.76 -28.77 -10.99
CA LEU A 29 49.56 -29.45 -11.45
C LEU A 29 49.84 -30.91 -11.83
N TYR A 30 50.93 -31.15 -12.55
CA TYR A 30 51.36 -32.50 -12.92
C TYR A 30 51.68 -33.35 -11.68
N GLN A 31 52.40 -32.79 -10.71
CA GLN A 31 52.67 -33.47 -9.43
C GLN A 31 51.39 -33.79 -8.66
N ALA A 32 50.43 -32.86 -8.63
CA ALA A 32 49.14 -33.11 -7.98
C ALA A 32 48.36 -34.27 -8.64
N ILE A 33 48.43 -34.40 -9.97
CA ILE A 33 47.79 -35.52 -10.70
C ILE A 33 48.47 -36.85 -10.34
N LEU A 34 49.81 -36.89 -10.33
CA LEU A 34 50.54 -38.10 -9.94
C LEU A 34 50.23 -38.53 -8.49
N LEU A 35 50.16 -37.57 -7.57
CA LEU A 35 49.77 -37.83 -6.18
C LEU A 35 48.34 -38.37 -6.07
N ALA A 36 47.41 -37.90 -6.90
CA ALA A 36 46.05 -38.43 -6.92
C ALA A 36 46.01 -39.89 -7.36
N GLU A 37 46.79 -40.24 -8.39
CA GLU A 37 46.92 -41.61 -8.87
C GLU A 37 47.50 -42.54 -7.79
N ASP A 38 48.56 -42.10 -7.11
CA ASP A 38 49.18 -42.85 -6.01
C ASP A 38 48.21 -43.09 -4.85
N ILE A 39 47.48 -42.06 -4.41
CA ILE A 39 46.44 -42.19 -3.36
C ILE A 39 45.38 -43.21 -3.78
N MET A 40 44.92 -43.16 -5.04
CA MET A 40 43.92 -44.08 -5.55
C MET A 40 44.43 -45.53 -5.63
N ASN A 41 45.69 -45.73 -6.00
CA ASN A 41 46.31 -47.05 -6.04
C ASN A 41 46.50 -47.62 -4.63
N LYS A 42 46.94 -46.81 -3.67
CA LYS A 42 47.04 -47.20 -2.26
C LYS A 42 45.68 -47.59 -1.67
N ALA A 43 44.62 -46.86 -2.01
CA ALA A 43 43.27 -47.14 -1.55
C ALA A 43 42.70 -48.48 -2.04
N LYS A 44 43.23 -49.05 -3.15
CA LYS A 44 42.84 -50.38 -3.64
C LYS A 44 43.53 -51.53 -2.88
N LEU A 45 44.71 -51.26 -2.30
CA LEU A 45 45.58 -52.29 -1.72
C LEU A 45 45.35 -52.48 -0.22
N PHE A 46 45.02 -51.42 0.50
CA PHE A 46 44.93 -51.42 1.96
C PHE A 46 43.55 -51.00 2.44
N SER A 47 43.10 -51.56 3.57
CA SER A 47 41.93 -51.03 4.28
C SER A 47 42.24 -49.62 4.77
N THR A 48 41.44 -48.66 4.31
CA THR A 48 41.59 -47.25 4.67
C THR A 48 40.88 -46.95 5.97
N GLN A 49 41.45 -46.01 6.73
CA GLN A 49 40.81 -45.45 7.91
C GLN A 49 39.55 -44.67 7.52
N GLY A 50 38.67 -44.42 8.48
CA GLY A 50 37.47 -43.62 8.27
C GLY A 50 37.58 -42.28 8.96
N TYR A 51 37.07 -41.22 8.33
CA TYR A 51 36.99 -39.89 8.92
C TYR A 51 35.58 -39.34 8.74
N ILE A 52 34.97 -38.84 9.81
CA ILE A 52 33.73 -38.07 9.77
C ILE A 52 34.08 -36.61 10.01
N ILE A 53 33.73 -35.74 9.06
CA ILE A 53 33.90 -34.30 9.18
C ILE A 53 32.69 -33.73 9.92
N GLN A 54 32.96 -32.95 10.95
CA GLN A 54 31.96 -32.34 11.80
C GLN A 54 31.94 -30.83 11.60
N LYS A 55 30.79 -30.23 11.91
CA LYS A 55 30.62 -28.79 11.96
C LYS A 55 30.16 -28.41 13.36
N LYS A 56 30.83 -27.42 13.93
CA LYS A 56 30.44 -26.83 15.21
C LYS A 56 29.25 -25.91 14.99
N GLU A 57 28.15 -26.17 15.68
CA GLU A 57 26.93 -25.38 15.62
C GLU A 57 26.58 -24.80 17.00
N GLU A 58 26.16 -23.54 17.00
CA GLU A 58 25.68 -22.83 18.19
C GLU A 58 24.21 -23.12 18.42
N ARG A 59 23.86 -23.61 19.62
CA ARG A 59 22.48 -23.67 20.04
C ARG A 59 22.00 -22.26 20.38
N PRO A 60 20.82 -21.85 19.86
CA PRO A 60 20.30 -20.51 20.08
C PRO A 60 19.79 -20.29 21.51
N ASN A 61 19.61 -21.36 22.29
CA ASN A 61 18.91 -21.32 23.57
C ASN A 61 19.85 -21.70 24.73
N SER A 62 20.76 -20.81 25.08
CA SER A 62 21.30 -20.78 26.43
C SER A 62 20.50 -19.75 27.22
N GLU A 63 19.63 -20.22 28.12
CA GLU A 63 18.89 -19.37 29.08
C GLU A 63 19.84 -18.45 29.88
N ASN A 64 21.13 -18.78 29.90
CA ASN A 64 22.23 -17.91 30.29
C ASN A 64 23.00 -17.39 29.06
N ILE A 65 22.98 -16.08 28.85
CA ILE A 65 23.68 -15.37 27.76
C ILE A 65 25.22 -15.62 27.79
N GLU A 66 25.76 -16.06 28.93
CA GLU A 66 27.20 -16.26 29.14
C GLU A 66 27.72 -17.64 28.72
N VAL A 67 26.88 -18.67 28.60
CA VAL A 67 27.32 -20.04 28.27
C VAL A 67 26.72 -20.46 26.94
N LYS A 68 27.43 -20.17 25.85
CA LYS A 68 27.07 -20.71 24.52
C LYS A 68 27.23 -22.23 24.51
N GLU A 69 26.12 -22.95 24.45
CA GLU A 69 26.14 -24.40 24.25
C GLU A 69 26.38 -24.70 22.77
N TYR A 70 27.35 -25.58 22.49
CA TYR A 70 27.70 -25.99 21.14
C TYR A 70 27.45 -27.47 20.96
N PHE A 71 27.02 -27.87 19.76
CA PHE A 71 26.96 -29.26 19.35
C PHE A 71 27.71 -29.46 18.03
N TYR A 72 28.08 -30.71 17.75
CA TYR A 72 28.77 -31.09 16.51
C TYR A 72 27.79 -31.81 15.61
N SER A 73 27.68 -31.33 14.37
CA SER A 73 26.82 -31.91 13.35
C SER A 73 27.69 -32.60 12.29
N ASN A 74 27.49 -33.91 12.07
CA ASN A 74 28.22 -34.67 11.07
C ASN A 74 27.80 -34.18 9.67
N GLN A 75 28.77 -33.84 8.82
CA GLN A 75 28.52 -33.29 7.48
C GLN A 75 28.79 -34.33 6.40
N GLU A 76 29.98 -34.92 6.44
CA GLU A 76 30.49 -35.81 5.41
C GLU A 76 31.39 -36.88 6.04
N PHE A 77 31.57 -38.00 5.34
CA PHE A 77 32.50 -39.04 5.75
C PHE A 77 33.39 -39.44 4.57
N HIS A 78 34.69 -39.63 4.83
CA HIS A 78 35.71 -39.85 3.82
C HIS A 78 36.70 -40.93 4.27
N PRO A 79 37.29 -41.71 3.33
CA PRO A 79 38.31 -42.72 3.64
C PRO A 79 39.70 -42.12 3.95
N LEU A 80 39.82 -40.80 3.88
CA LEU A 80 41.05 -40.04 4.15
C LEU A 80 40.65 -38.66 4.67
N LEU A 81 41.43 -38.10 5.59
CA LEU A 81 41.30 -36.70 5.96
C LEU A 81 41.84 -35.81 4.83
N TYR A 82 40.94 -35.27 4.03
CA TYR A 82 41.31 -34.35 2.96
C TYR A 82 41.82 -33.01 3.50
N GLU A 83 42.78 -32.43 2.77
CA GLU A 83 43.42 -31.14 3.10
C GLU A 83 42.42 -30.01 3.34
N GLN A 84 41.36 -29.96 2.53
CA GLN A 84 40.29 -28.97 2.64
C GLN A 84 39.55 -29.03 3.99
N HIS A 85 39.59 -30.18 4.67
CA HIS A 85 38.92 -30.41 5.95
C HIS A 85 39.86 -30.46 7.16
N GLN A 86 41.18 -30.30 7.00
CA GLN A 86 42.12 -30.38 8.14
C GLN A 86 41.83 -29.39 9.26
N ASN A 87 41.32 -28.20 8.91
CA ASN A 87 41.01 -27.14 9.87
C ASN A 87 39.61 -27.27 10.50
N MET A 88 38.84 -28.29 10.13
CA MET A 88 37.50 -28.55 10.68
C MET A 88 37.57 -29.62 11.77
N PRO A 89 36.63 -29.64 12.73
CA PRO A 89 36.56 -30.73 13.68
C PRO A 89 36.23 -32.04 12.93
N TYR A 90 36.93 -33.11 13.26
CA TYR A 90 36.73 -34.42 12.65
C TYR A 90 36.87 -35.54 13.68
N GLN A 91 36.23 -36.67 13.39
CA GLN A 91 36.36 -37.90 14.17
C GLN A 91 37.01 -38.97 13.30
N GLN A 92 38.04 -39.62 13.84
CA GLN A 92 38.78 -40.69 13.17
C GLN A 92 38.33 -42.07 13.65
N PHE A 93 38.25 -43.01 12.73
CA PHE A 93 37.83 -44.39 12.94
C PHE A 93 38.85 -45.35 12.31
N GLU A 94 38.90 -46.58 12.82
CA GLU A 94 39.86 -47.60 12.37
C GLU A 94 39.62 -48.02 10.91
N SER A 95 38.36 -48.04 10.47
CA SER A 95 37.98 -48.36 9.10
C SER A 95 36.96 -47.38 8.53
N PHE A 96 36.97 -47.22 7.21
CA PHE A 96 35.96 -46.43 6.50
C PHE A 96 34.53 -46.97 6.71
N ASN A 97 34.37 -48.30 6.76
CA ASN A 97 33.06 -48.92 7.00
C ASN A 97 32.49 -48.51 8.36
N GLN A 98 33.33 -48.51 9.40
CA GLN A 98 32.92 -48.08 10.74
C GLN A 98 32.49 -46.61 10.77
N ALA A 99 33.22 -45.73 10.07
CA ALA A 99 32.83 -44.33 9.94
C ALA A 99 31.49 -44.17 9.20
N ALA A 100 31.24 -44.97 8.16
CA ALA A 100 29.97 -44.94 7.44
C ALA A 100 28.80 -45.41 8.32
N ASP A 101 28.97 -46.52 9.04
CA ASP A 101 27.94 -47.07 9.95
C ASP A 101 27.60 -46.08 11.06
N GLU A 102 28.61 -45.44 11.67
CA GLU A 102 28.41 -44.42 12.69
C GLU A 102 27.71 -43.17 12.12
N PHE A 103 28.14 -42.71 10.94
CA PHE A 103 27.55 -41.56 10.27
C PHE A 103 26.05 -41.75 10.05
N TYR A 104 25.64 -42.88 9.45
CA TYR A 104 24.23 -43.15 9.17
C TYR A 104 23.42 -43.48 10.42
N SER A 105 24.05 -44.05 11.46
CA SER A 105 23.40 -44.27 12.76
C SER A 105 23.05 -42.95 13.45
N ALA A 106 23.93 -41.95 13.38
CA ALA A 106 23.70 -40.62 13.95
C ALA A 106 22.85 -39.70 13.05
N PHE A 107 22.78 -39.96 11.74
CA PHE A 107 22.22 -39.04 10.74
C PHE A 107 20.76 -38.65 10.98
N GLU A 108 19.88 -39.63 11.24
CA GLU A 108 18.45 -39.35 11.47
C GLU A 108 18.23 -38.60 12.79
N GLY A 109 19.00 -38.91 13.84
CA GLY A 109 18.97 -38.18 15.11
C GLY A 109 19.36 -36.71 14.92
N GLN A 110 20.48 -36.46 14.26
CA GLN A 110 20.95 -35.11 13.94
C GLN A 110 19.93 -34.33 13.10
N LYS A 111 19.30 -34.97 12.12
CA LYS A 111 18.28 -34.33 11.27
C LYS A 111 17.05 -33.86 12.05
N ILE A 112 16.65 -34.60 13.09
CA ILE A 112 15.57 -34.19 13.99
C ILE A 112 16.02 -32.99 14.83
N GLU A 113 17.22 -33.04 15.40
CA GLU A 113 17.78 -31.94 16.20
C GLU A 113 17.91 -30.65 15.38
N MET A 114 18.43 -30.74 14.15
CA MET A 114 18.53 -29.60 13.23
C MET A 114 17.16 -28.96 12.92
N ARG A 115 16.11 -29.77 12.79
CA ARG A 115 14.75 -29.27 12.60
C ARG A 115 14.20 -28.60 13.86
N ALA A 116 14.48 -29.15 15.04
CA ALA A 116 14.07 -28.56 16.31
C ALA A 116 14.74 -27.19 16.49
N LEU A 117 16.05 -27.12 16.27
CA LEU A 117 16.84 -25.90 16.37
C LEU A 117 16.40 -24.83 15.34
N GLN A 118 16.03 -25.23 14.13
CA GLN A 118 15.46 -24.31 13.14
C GLN A 118 14.12 -23.73 13.61
N ARG A 119 13.25 -24.54 14.23
CA ARG A 119 11.98 -24.04 14.81
C ARG A 119 12.22 -23.08 15.96
N GLU A 120 13.21 -23.34 16.81
CA GLU A 120 13.60 -22.43 17.90
C GLU A 120 14.10 -21.09 17.34
N ARG A 121 14.99 -21.10 16.34
CA ARG A 121 15.47 -19.88 15.67
C ARG A 121 14.31 -19.08 15.07
N GLU A 122 13.35 -19.75 14.44
CA GLU A 122 12.17 -19.09 13.87
C GLU A 122 11.25 -18.49 14.94
N ALA A 123 11.06 -19.18 16.07
CA ALA A 123 10.29 -18.67 17.19
C ALA A 123 10.96 -17.42 17.81
N MET A 124 12.28 -17.47 18.02
CA MET A 124 13.06 -16.33 18.53
C MET A 124 13.00 -15.13 17.58
N LYS A 125 13.14 -15.36 16.28
CA LYS A 125 13.01 -14.31 15.27
C LYS A 125 11.63 -13.66 15.28
N LYS A 126 10.56 -14.44 15.44
CA LYS A 126 9.19 -13.92 15.56
C LYS A 126 9.07 -13.03 16.80
N LEU A 127 9.60 -13.47 17.94
CA LEU A 127 9.58 -12.70 19.18
C LEU A 127 10.35 -11.37 19.04
N GLU A 128 11.54 -11.39 18.44
CA GLU A 128 12.31 -10.16 18.17
C GLU A 128 11.55 -9.19 17.26
N ASN A 129 10.88 -9.70 16.22
CA ASN A 129 10.10 -8.88 15.31
C ASN A 129 8.92 -8.21 16.02
N VAL A 130 8.21 -8.95 16.89
CA VAL A 130 7.13 -8.38 17.70
C VAL A 130 7.66 -7.29 18.64
N LYS A 131 8.82 -7.51 19.27
CA LYS A 131 9.47 -6.51 20.13
C LYS A 131 9.85 -5.25 19.34
N LYS A 132 10.42 -5.42 18.14
CA LYS A 132 10.76 -4.30 17.24
C LYS A 132 9.53 -3.53 16.76
N ASP A 133 8.44 -4.23 16.46
CA ASP A 133 7.19 -3.60 16.06
C ASP A 133 6.59 -2.77 17.20
N HIS A 134 6.53 -3.33 18.42
CA HIS A 134 6.04 -2.61 19.59
C HIS A 134 6.88 -1.38 19.94
N THR A 135 8.21 -1.50 19.92
CA THR A 135 9.11 -0.36 20.18
C THR A 135 8.90 0.74 19.14
N LYS A 136 8.88 0.41 17.85
CA LYS A 136 8.61 1.37 16.79
C LYS A 136 7.24 2.03 16.93
N ARG A 137 6.20 1.26 17.26
CA ARG A 137 4.85 1.79 17.47
C ARG A 137 4.79 2.77 18.63
N ILE A 138 5.53 2.50 19.72
CA ILE A 138 5.64 3.43 20.86
C ILE A 138 6.33 4.72 20.41
N GLU A 139 7.47 4.62 19.71
CA GLU A 139 8.20 5.78 19.20
C GLU A 139 7.33 6.67 18.28
N ASP A 140 6.57 6.05 17.37
CA ASP A 140 5.67 6.77 16.47
C ASP A 140 4.52 7.47 17.24
N LEU A 141 3.99 6.83 18.28
CA LEU A 141 2.97 7.42 19.15
C LEU A 141 3.50 8.60 19.97
N GLU A 142 4.71 8.47 20.53
CA GLU A 142 5.37 9.54 21.27
C GLU A 142 5.65 10.75 20.38
N LYS A 143 6.10 10.51 19.14
CA LYS A 143 6.29 11.57 18.15
C LYS A 143 4.98 12.29 17.83
N THR A 144 3.91 11.53 17.58
CA THR A 144 2.59 12.12 17.29
C THR A 144 2.09 12.95 18.48
N GLN A 145 2.24 12.43 19.70
CA GLN A 145 1.88 13.14 20.92
C GLN A 145 2.65 14.46 21.07
N LEU A 146 3.95 14.44 20.78
CA LEU A 146 4.80 15.64 20.83
C LEU A 146 4.34 16.69 19.80
N GLU A 147 4.05 16.28 18.57
CA GLU A 147 3.54 17.18 17.52
C GLU A 147 2.20 17.79 17.91
N ASP A 148 1.26 17.00 18.45
CA ASP A 148 -0.05 17.49 18.87
C ASP A 148 0.05 18.43 20.07
N ARG A 149 0.96 18.16 21.01
CA ARG A 149 1.27 19.08 22.10
C ARG A 149 1.78 20.41 21.57
N GLN A 150 2.71 20.41 20.62
CA GLN A 150 3.22 21.64 20.02
C GLN A 150 2.11 22.43 19.31
N LYS A 151 1.23 21.76 18.57
CA LYS A 151 0.05 22.40 17.95
C LYS A 151 -0.86 23.02 19.01
N ALA A 152 -1.18 22.29 20.08
CA ALA A 152 -2.02 22.79 21.17
C ALA A 152 -1.39 24.00 21.87
N GLU A 153 -0.08 23.97 22.14
CA GLU A 153 0.66 25.11 22.70
C GLU A 153 0.60 26.33 21.79
N LEU A 154 0.75 26.17 20.46
CA LEU A 154 0.65 27.26 19.49
C LEU A 154 -0.76 27.84 19.40
N ILE A 155 -1.79 27.00 19.44
CA ILE A 155 -3.20 27.45 19.48
C ILE A 155 -3.45 28.26 20.75
N THR A 156 -2.98 27.75 21.90
CA THR A 156 -3.17 28.41 23.20
C THR A 156 -2.45 29.76 23.25
N ARG A 157 -1.22 29.85 22.73
CA ARG A 157 -0.48 31.12 22.66
C ARG A 157 -1.13 32.17 21.77
N ASN A 158 -1.81 31.74 20.70
CA ASN A 158 -2.42 32.62 19.70
C ASN A 158 -3.95 32.65 19.80
N GLN A 159 -4.52 32.42 20.98
CA GLN A 159 -5.94 32.19 21.19
C GLN A 159 -6.83 33.27 20.56
N GLU A 160 -6.53 34.56 20.77
CA GLU A 160 -7.34 35.65 20.24
C GLU A 160 -7.41 35.67 18.70
N LEU A 161 -6.31 35.34 18.03
CA LEU A 161 -6.26 35.31 16.56
C LEU A 161 -7.04 34.11 16.02
N VAL A 162 -6.93 32.95 16.69
CA VAL A 162 -7.69 31.75 16.35
C VAL A 162 -9.19 31.99 16.52
N GLU A 163 -9.63 32.60 17.61
CA GLU A 163 -11.04 32.95 17.84
C GLU A 163 -11.59 33.91 16.78
N LYS A 164 -10.82 34.95 16.43
CA LYS A 164 -11.19 35.88 15.34
C LYS A 164 -11.31 35.17 13.99
N ALA A 165 -10.39 34.26 13.67
CA ALA A 165 -10.43 33.48 12.44
C ALA A 165 -11.64 32.53 12.41
N ILE A 166 -11.94 31.85 13.51
CA ILE A 166 -13.14 31.01 13.66
C ILE A 166 -14.40 31.85 13.43
N PHE A 167 -14.50 33.01 14.07
CA PHE A 167 -15.65 33.90 13.91
C PHE A 167 -15.82 34.38 12.47
N ALA A 168 -14.73 34.75 11.79
CA ALA A 168 -14.77 35.17 10.40
C ALA A 168 -15.27 34.06 9.46
N VAL A 169 -14.81 32.81 9.66
CA VAL A 169 -15.29 31.65 8.89
C VAL A 169 -16.76 31.36 9.18
N GLN A 170 -17.17 31.38 10.45
CA GLN A 170 -18.57 31.20 10.83
C GLN A 170 -19.48 32.28 10.24
N ALA A 171 -19.04 33.54 10.23
CA ALA A 171 -19.76 34.64 9.60
C ALA A 171 -19.88 34.44 8.08
N ALA A 172 -18.82 33.98 7.41
CA ALA A 172 -18.85 33.67 5.99
C ALA A 172 -19.82 32.52 5.67
N LEU A 173 -19.81 31.45 6.46
CA LEU A 173 -20.75 30.33 6.33
C LEU A 173 -22.19 30.75 6.61
N ALA A 174 -22.42 31.52 7.68
CA ALA A 174 -23.74 32.06 8.00
C ALA A 174 -24.27 32.96 6.87
N ASN A 175 -23.40 33.76 6.25
CA ASN A 175 -23.75 34.57 5.09
C ASN A 175 -24.05 33.72 3.85
N GLN A 176 -23.30 32.66 3.57
CA GLN A 176 -23.63 31.74 2.47
C GLN A 176 -24.96 31.03 2.69
N VAL A 177 -25.20 30.53 3.89
CA VAL A 177 -26.45 29.90 4.30
C VAL A 177 -27.61 30.90 4.24
N TYR A 178 -27.40 32.13 4.74
CA TYR A 178 -28.37 33.23 4.63
C TYR A 178 -28.68 33.59 3.18
N ASN A 179 -27.67 33.66 2.31
CA ASN A 179 -27.85 33.94 0.89
C ASN A 179 -28.60 32.80 0.20
N MET A 180 -28.33 31.54 0.56
CA MET A 180 -29.03 30.37 0.04
C MET A 180 -30.51 30.37 0.44
N PHE A 181 -30.81 30.62 1.73
CA PHE A 181 -32.19 30.75 2.22
C PHE A 181 -32.90 31.99 1.65
N SER A 182 -32.22 33.13 1.54
CA SER A 182 -32.79 34.35 0.97
C SER A 182 -33.11 34.20 -0.52
N HIS A 183 -32.29 33.48 -1.29
CA HIS A 183 -32.58 33.17 -2.68
C HIS A 183 -33.76 32.20 -2.84
N GLU A 184 -33.93 31.24 -1.94
CA GLU A 184 -35.05 30.29 -1.96
C GLU A 184 -36.37 30.93 -1.54
N VAL A 185 -36.35 31.81 -0.54
CA VAL A 185 -37.52 32.62 -0.16
C VAL A 185 -37.81 33.69 -1.23
N SER A 186 -36.81 34.29 -1.88
CA SER A 186 -37.06 35.34 -2.89
C SER A 186 -37.62 34.82 -4.23
N LYS A 187 -37.36 33.56 -4.62
CA LYS A 187 -37.91 32.92 -5.84
C LYS A 187 -39.45 32.99 -5.92
N PRO A 188 -40.24 32.54 -4.93
CA PRO A 188 -41.70 32.62 -4.96
C PRO A 188 -42.24 34.06 -4.90
N TYR A 189 -41.55 35.00 -4.23
CA TYR A 189 -41.97 36.41 -4.20
C TYR A 189 -41.76 37.12 -5.54
N LEU A 190 -40.67 36.84 -6.26
CA LEU A 190 -40.41 37.39 -7.59
C LEU A 190 -41.41 36.86 -8.64
N LEU A 191 -41.78 35.57 -8.56
CA LEU A 191 -42.84 34.98 -9.39
C LEU A 191 -44.20 35.66 -9.15
N LYS A 192 -44.63 35.82 -7.89
CA LYS A 192 -45.86 36.55 -7.53
C LYS A 192 -45.85 38.00 -8.01
N ARG A 193 -44.71 38.70 -7.96
CA ARG A 193 -44.60 40.10 -8.42
C ARG A 193 -44.75 40.22 -9.94
N ASN A 194 -44.22 39.27 -10.71
CA ASN A 194 -44.37 39.22 -12.17
C ASN A 194 -45.80 38.85 -12.61
N GLU A 195 -46.45 37.91 -11.94
CA GLU A 195 -47.86 37.60 -12.17
C GLU A 195 -48.78 38.79 -11.85
N ASN A 196 -48.55 39.48 -10.73
CA ASN A 196 -49.33 40.66 -10.35
C ASN A 196 -49.15 41.83 -11.34
N LYS A 197 -47.94 42.02 -11.89
CA LYS A 197 -47.71 43.00 -12.99
C LYS A 197 -48.49 42.63 -14.26
N LYS A 198 -48.51 41.35 -14.65
CA LYS A 198 -49.31 40.88 -15.79
C LYS A 198 -50.82 41.07 -15.54
N LYS A 199 -51.34 40.64 -14.38
CA LYS A 199 -52.75 40.79 -13.99
C LYS A 199 -53.20 42.27 -14.00
N ARG A 200 -52.38 43.21 -13.51
CA ARG A 200 -52.67 44.66 -13.59
C ARG A 200 -52.77 45.18 -15.02
N LYS A 201 -51.88 44.75 -15.94
CA LYS A 201 -51.97 45.11 -17.37
C LYS A 201 -53.26 44.59 -18.00
N TYR A 202 -53.63 43.32 -17.77
CA TYR A 202 -54.88 42.73 -18.27
C TYR A 202 -56.12 43.44 -17.75
N PHE A 203 -56.15 43.77 -16.45
CA PHE A 203 -57.29 44.47 -15.84
C PHE A 203 -57.47 45.89 -16.40
N THR A 204 -56.35 46.58 -16.68
CA THR A 204 -56.39 47.93 -17.29
C THR A 204 -56.87 47.87 -18.74
N LEU A 205 -56.45 46.84 -19.49
CA LEU A 205 -56.91 46.62 -20.86
C LEU A 205 -58.41 46.25 -20.91
N MET A 206 -58.87 45.39 -20.00
CA MET A 206 -60.30 45.06 -19.88
C MET A 206 -61.14 46.30 -19.55
N LYS A 207 -60.71 47.15 -18.61
CA LYS A 207 -61.43 48.40 -18.31
C LYS A 207 -61.55 49.32 -19.53
N LYS A 208 -60.47 49.48 -20.31
CA LYS A 208 -60.49 50.28 -21.55
C LYS A 208 -61.44 49.70 -22.60
N ASN A 209 -61.42 48.37 -22.80
CA ASN A 209 -62.32 47.71 -23.76
C ASN A 209 -63.78 47.82 -23.34
N CYS A 210 -64.09 47.69 -22.04
CA CYS A 210 -65.45 47.83 -21.52
C CYS A 210 -66.01 49.26 -21.72
N LEU A 211 -65.18 50.30 -21.47
CA LEU A 211 -65.54 51.70 -21.76
C LEU A 211 -65.80 51.93 -23.25
N ARG A 212 -64.98 51.32 -24.13
CA ARG A 212 -65.15 51.41 -25.58
C ARG A 212 -66.45 50.75 -26.04
N TRP A 213 -66.78 49.58 -25.50
CA TRP A 213 -68.00 48.85 -25.82
C TRP A 213 -69.26 49.61 -25.36
N ASN A 214 -69.25 50.17 -24.15
CA ASN A 214 -70.33 51.06 -23.68
C ASN A 214 -70.54 52.28 -24.57
N LYS A 215 -69.46 52.88 -25.09
CA LYS A 215 -69.56 54.00 -26.04
C LYS A 215 -70.18 53.58 -27.38
N GLN A 216 -69.86 52.37 -27.86
CA GLN A 216 -70.49 51.81 -29.07
C GLN A 216 -71.98 51.50 -28.87
N ILE A 217 -72.37 50.98 -27.70
CA ILE A 217 -73.77 50.73 -27.38
C ILE A 217 -74.57 52.02 -27.38
N ARG A 218 -74.09 53.08 -26.70
CA ARG A 218 -74.78 54.38 -26.71
C ARG A 218 -74.98 54.92 -28.13
N LYS A 219 -73.95 54.84 -28.97
CA LYS A 219 -74.06 55.22 -30.39
C LYS A 219 -75.10 54.37 -31.13
N ARG A 220 -75.15 53.07 -30.89
CA ARG A 220 -76.13 52.18 -31.52
C ARG A 220 -77.56 52.50 -31.06
N ASP A 221 -77.75 52.80 -29.79
CA ASP A 221 -79.05 53.16 -29.23
C ASP A 221 -79.51 54.54 -29.70
N GLU A 222 -78.60 55.50 -29.87
CA GLU A 222 -78.84 56.77 -30.57
C GLU A 222 -79.30 56.54 -32.01
N ILE A 223 -78.59 55.70 -32.77
CA ILE A 223 -78.96 55.38 -34.16
C ILE A 223 -80.35 54.72 -34.22
N ARG A 224 -80.66 53.78 -33.32
CA ARG A 224 -82.02 53.18 -33.23
C ARG A 224 -83.09 54.19 -32.85
N PHE A 225 -82.76 55.18 -32.03
CA PHE A 225 -83.68 56.25 -31.66
C PHE A 225 -83.99 57.14 -32.87
N LEU A 226 -82.96 57.56 -33.62
CA LEU A 226 -83.10 58.34 -34.85
C LEU A 226 -83.87 57.58 -35.94
N PHE A 227 -83.64 56.27 -36.09
CA PHE A 227 -84.41 55.44 -37.03
C PHE A 227 -85.90 55.34 -36.65
N ARG A 228 -86.23 55.31 -35.34
CA ARG A 228 -87.63 55.36 -34.85
C ARG A 228 -88.29 56.73 -35.03
N GLN A 229 -87.51 57.81 -35.00
CA GLN A 229 -88.01 59.16 -35.30
C GLN A 229 -88.29 59.29 -36.80
N HIS A 230 -87.40 58.77 -37.65
CA HIS A 230 -87.55 58.84 -39.11
C HIS A 230 -88.76 58.04 -39.63
N ASN A 231 -89.00 56.83 -39.12
CA ASN A 231 -90.18 56.02 -39.47
C ASN A 231 -91.51 56.60 -38.92
N ARG A 232 -91.46 57.66 -38.11
CA ARG A 232 -92.64 58.39 -37.64
C ARG A 232 -93.00 59.59 -38.52
N GLN A 233 -92.10 60.03 -39.41
CA GLN A 233 -92.25 61.26 -40.20
C GLN A 233 -92.36 61.03 -41.72
N THR A 234 -92.25 59.80 -42.21
CA THR A 234 -92.48 59.49 -43.63
C THR A 234 -93.86 58.86 -43.83
N PRO A 235 -94.82 59.56 -44.45
CA PRO A 235 -96.21 59.13 -44.60
C PRO A 235 -96.38 57.97 -45.60
N LYS A 236 -97.47 57.20 -45.39
CA LYS A 236 -98.03 56.27 -46.37
C LYS A 236 -98.33 57.06 -47.65
N ASN A 237 -97.85 56.60 -48.81
CA ASN A 237 -98.34 57.10 -50.09
C ASN A 237 -99.82 56.67 -50.20
N GLU A 238 -100.69 57.67 -50.12
CA GLU A 238 -102.08 57.58 -50.53
C GLU A 238 -102.13 57.54 -52.07
N ASP A 239 -102.92 56.60 -52.58
CA ASP A 239 -103.36 56.54 -53.96
C ASP A 239 -104.12 57.82 -54.33
N PHE A 240 -103.76 58.45 -55.45
CA PHE A 240 -104.60 59.42 -56.15
C PHE A 240 -105.11 58.75 -57.45
N GLU A 241 -106.43 58.54 -57.50
CA GLU A 241 -107.20 58.28 -58.72
C GLU A 241 -107.21 59.51 -59.64
N TYR A 242 -106.99 59.27 -60.93
CA TYR A 242 -107.83 59.73 -62.04
C TYR A 242 -107.96 58.57 -63.04
#